data_AF-M0ASU6-F1
#
_entry.id   AF-M0ASU6-F1
#
_cell.length_a   1.000
_cell.length_b   1.000
_cell.length_c   1.000
_cell.angle_alpha   90.00
_cell.angle_beta   90.00
_cell.angle_gamma   90.00
#
_symmetry.space_group_name_H-M   'P 1'
#
loop_
_entity.id
_entity.type
_entity.pdbx_description
1 polymer ?
#
loop_
_entity_poly.entity_id
_entity_poly.type
_entity_poly.pdbx_seq_one_letter_code
_entity_poly.pdbx_strand_id
1 'polypeptide(L)'
;MSNAGDADAPDPPDPVAAGETDTSQDGSVTVLGTAHVSQASVDDVRDAVAEEQPDVVAVELDEGRYNQMQGGAPDDIESQDLLSGNTVFQFLAYWMLSYVQSRLGDQFDIEPGADMRAAIDAAERNGSGVSLVDRDIQVTIQRFWNGLSFTEKLKMVGGLALGITDPRTIGLTFGAVIGLLTGLLFAVFIAPMVGLGDFFLLGITESAALQTVGALGLGTIAGAFVGLLFLPSIRAADRYGGEFINGVSARTLVGIAIGVGGSLALVETGTFVGPISATLFENAGSYSLRSVIGALTGLGVGISAGALLGILFGLLSGDVEEVDEIDIEEMTDGDVVSAMMEEFRQFSPRGANALIDERDAYIAHNLQTLREHGYDVLAVVGAGHRAGIERYLEHPDELPPMESITGTASSRRFSPLKILGYLAMVSFVGFFFLLMMAGVQDTFLLQLFAAWFLFNGIFAFTLARLAGARWTSAGVGGCVAWLTSINPLLAPGWFAGYVELKHRPVNVRDIQTLNEIVGDADRPISEAIDDMFNVPLFRLIMIVALTNIGSLIATILFPFVVLEWLAPGIGGVDALLAELLHGAENSLELLRGLLT
;
A
#
# COMPACT_ATOMS: atom_id res chain seq x y z
N MET A 1 -7.68 25.93 -19.08
CA MET A 1 -6.86 26.83 -19.94
C MET A 1 -6.22 27.87 -19.04
N SER A 2 -5.11 27.50 -18.44
CA SER A 2 -4.21 28.38 -17.70
C SER A 2 -2.84 28.19 -18.34
N ASN A 3 -2.29 29.25 -18.91
CA ASN A 3 -0.91 29.32 -19.35
C ASN A 3 -0.03 29.31 -18.10
N ALA A 4 0.30 28.12 -17.60
CA ALA A 4 1.54 27.94 -16.86
C ALA A 4 2.60 27.79 -17.95
N GLY A 5 3.58 28.68 -17.97
CA GLY A 5 4.73 28.50 -18.85
C GLY A 5 5.48 27.28 -18.35
N ASP A 6 5.51 26.23 -19.17
CA ASP A 6 6.58 25.25 -19.08
C ASP A 6 7.88 26.04 -19.20
N ALA A 7 8.71 25.99 -18.17
CA ALA A 7 10.10 26.37 -18.33
C ALA A 7 10.69 25.27 -19.22
N ASP A 8 10.84 25.55 -20.52
CA ASP A 8 11.52 24.63 -21.42
C ASP A 8 12.88 24.26 -20.79
N ALA A 9 13.16 22.96 -20.72
CA ALA A 9 14.46 22.47 -20.28
C ALA A 9 15.55 23.16 -21.12
N PRO A 10 16.72 23.47 -20.54
CA PRO A 10 17.80 24.12 -21.31
C PRO A 10 18.10 23.27 -22.54
N ASP A 11 17.97 23.86 -23.74
CA ASP A 11 18.29 23.18 -24.98
C ASP A 11 19.76 22.75 -24.92
N PRO A 12 20.09 21.47 -25.19
CA PRO A 12 21.47 21.05 -25.31
C PRO A 12 22.12 21.92 -26.39
N PRO A 13 23.39 22.34 -26.19
CA PRO A 13 24.03 23.25 -27.13
C PRO A 13 24.00 22.67 -28.55
N ASP A 14 23.83 23.55 -29.54
CA ASP A 14 23.88 23.16 -30.95
C ASP A 14 25.18 22.38 -31.21
N PRO A 15 25.13 21.19 -31.84
CA PRO A 15 26.34 20.49 -32.25
C PRO A 15 27.12 21.43 -33.16
N VAL A 16 28.36 21.70 -32.77
CA VAL A 16 29.28 22.62 -33.45
C VAL A 16 29.10 22.44 -34.96
N ALA A 17 28.65 23.50 -35.64
CA ALA A 17 28.28 23.44 -37.05
C ALA A 17 29.36 22.70 -37.84
N ALA A 18 28.98 21.58 -38.46
CA ALA A 18 29.87 20.72 -39.23
C ALA A 18 30.56 21.53 -40.34
N GLY A 19 31.71 22.10 -40.02
CA GLY A 19 32.39 23.09 -40.82
C GLY A 19 33.54 23.71 -40.03
N GLU A 20 34.69 23.05 -40.09
CA GLU A 20 36.00 23.50 -39.58
C GLU A 20 36.26 23.33 -38.08
N THR A 21 36.15 22.09 -37.57
CA THR A 21 36.96 21.66 -36.41
C THR A 21 37.76 20.42 -36.77
N ASP A 22 39.03 20.44 -36.37
CA ASP A 22 40.03 19.39 -36.52
C ASP A 22 39.50 18.10 -35.87
N THR A 23 39.40 17.00 -36.62
CA THR A 23 38.81 15.72 -36.19
C THR A 23 39.72 14.95 -35.21
N SER A 24 40.36 15.65 -34.27
CA SER A 24 41.40 15.11 -33.40
C SER A 24 41.30 15.49 -31.92
N GLN A 25 40.24 16.17 -31.49
CA GLN A 25 40.00 16.42 -30.07
C GLN A 25 38.75 15.65 -29.64
N ASP A 26 38.96 14.50 -29.00
CA ASP A 26 37.93 13.94 -28.13
C ASP A 26 37.67 14.98 -27.03
N GLY A 27 36.40 15.29 -26.75
CA GLY A 27 36.04 16.17 -25.64
C GLY A 27 36.52 15.61 -24.30
N SER A 28 36.49 16.42 -23.25
CA SER A 28 36.86 15.99 -21.90
C SER A 28 35.67 16.00 -20.93
N VAL A 29 35.76 15.17 -19.89
CA VAL A 29 34.78 15.18 -18.79
C VAL A 29 35.54 15.29 -17.48
N THR A 30 35.34 16.39 -16.77
CA THR A 30 35.79 16.59 -15.38
C THR A 30 34.62 16.33 -14.45
N VAL A 31 34.79 15.47 -13.44
CA VAL A 31 33.73 15.16 -12.46
C VAL A 31 34.02 15.90 -11.15
N LEU A 32 33.14 16.81 -10.77
CA LEU A 32 33.17 17.54 -9.51
C LEU A 32 32.16 16.93 -8.54
N GLY A 33 32.66 16.29 -7.49
CA GLY A 33 31.84 15.73 -6.41
C GLY A 33 31.43 16.79 -5.39
N THR A 34 30.13 16.94 -5.13
CA THR A 34 29.58 17.90 -4.17
C THR A 34 28.92 17.21 -2.97
N ALA A 35 29.02 17.82 -1.80
CA ALA A 35 28.17 17.49 -0.67
C ALA A 35 26.93 18.39 -0.73
N HIS A 36 25.77 17.83 -1.09
CA HIS A 36 24.50 18.54 -1.37
C HIS A 36 23.91 19.40 -0.24
N VAL A 37 24.63 19.49 0.89
CA VAL A 37 24.26 20.21 2.11
C VAL A 37 25.45 20.99 2.67
N SER A 38 26.43 21.38 1.84
CA SER A 38 27.60 22.15 2.28
C SER A 38 27.74 23.45 1.49
N GLN A 39 27.87 24.58 2.21
CA GLN A 39 28.16 25.86 1.59
C GLN A 39 29.54 25.87 0.91
N ALA A 40 30.49 25.08 1.41
CA ALA A 40 31.79 24.92 0.78
C ALA A 40 31.65 24.32 -0.63
N SER A 41 30.81 23.30 -0.81
CA SER A 41 30.55 22.71 -2.13
C SER A 41 29.91 23.69 -3.12
N VAL A 42 29.06 24.61 -2.65
CA VAL A 42 28.48 25.67 -3.49
C VAL A 42 29.56 26.62 -4.02
N ASP A 43 30.52 26.98 -3.17
CA ASP A 43 31.61 27.88 -3.55
C ASP A 43 32.61 27.15 -4.48
N ASP A 44 32.95 25.89 -4.18
CA ASP A 44 33.79 25.03 -5.03
C ASP A 44 33.22 24.89 -6.45
N VAL A 45 31.91 24.70 -6.58
CA VAL A 45 31.21 24.63 -7.88
C VAL A 45 31.37 25.93 -8.67
N ARG A 46 31.18 27.08 -8.02
CA ARG A 46 31.30 28.39 -8.69
C ARG A 46 32.72 28.64 -9.17
N ASP A 47 33.69 28.31 -8.33
CA ASP A 47 35.11 28.50 -8.64
C ASP A 47 35.54 27.56 -9.77
N ALA A 48 35.14 26.29 -9.74
CA ALA A 48 35.44 25.32 -10.79
C ALA A 48 34.85 25.75 -12.15
N VAL A 49 33.58 26.17 -12.20
CA VAL A 49 32.95 26.65 -13.44
C VAL A 49 33.64 27.91 -13.98
N ALA A 50 34.12 28.79 -13.09
CA ALA A 50 34.82 30.02 -13.47
C ALA A 50 36.26 29.77 -13.96
N GLU A 51 36.96 28.80 -13.38
CA GLU A 51 38.35 28.47 -13.72
C GLU A 51 38.43 27.59 -14.97
N GLU A 52 37.59 26.54 -15.06
CA GLU A 52 37.65 25.57 -16.16
C GLU A 52 36.98 26.07 -17.45
N GLN A 53 36.02 27.00 -17.34
CA GLN A 53 35.24 27.53 -18.49
C GLN A 53 34.76 26.44 -19.46
N PRO A 54 33.98 25.44 -18.98
CA PRO A 54 33.55 24.31 -19.80
C PRO A 54 32.55 24.74 -20.88
N ASP A 55 32.46 23.96 -21.96
CA ASP A 55 31.40 24.13 -22.97
C ASP A 55 30.03 23.78 -22.37
N VAL A 56 29.99 22.74 -21.52
CA VAL A 56 28.77 22.24 -20.89
C VAL A 56 28.98 22.00 -19.40
N VAL A 57 28.07 22.49 -18.58
CA VAL A 57 27.92 22.11 -17.18
C VAL A 57 26.81 21.06 -17.10
N ALA A 58 27.20 19.81 -16.82
CA ALA A 58 26.28 18.71 -16.62
C ALA A 58 25.91 18.61 -15.13
N VAL A 59 24.63 18.54 -14.80
CA VAL A 59 24.15 18.48 -13.41
C VAL A 59 23.38 17.20 -13.14
N GLU A 60 23.60 16.60 -11.97
CA GLU A 60 22.88 15.43 -11.46
C GLU A 60 21.44 15.80 -11.04
N LEU A 61 20.61 16.16 -12.02
CA LEU A 61 19.25 16.61 -11.83
C LEU A 61 18.36 16.10 -12.96
N ASP A 62 17.14 15.68 -12.62
CA ASP A 62 16.09 15.33 -13.59
C ASP A 62 15.20 16.54 -13.94
N GLU A 63 14.48 16.47 -15.06
CA GLU A 63 13.61 17.54 -15.56
C GLU A 63 12.56 17.98 -14.53
N GLY A 64 11.96 17.04 -13.80
CA GLY A 64 10.92 17.34 -12.81
C GLY A 64 11.48 18.13 -11.63
N ARG A 65 12.66 17.75 -11.13
CA ARG A 65 13.35 18.48 -10.06
C ARG A 65 13.88 19.83 -10.53
N TYR A 66 14.37 19.93 -11.77
CA TYR A 66 14.74 21.21 -12.38
C TYR A 66 13.55 22.18 -12.42
N ASN A 67 12.40 21.74 -12.94
CA ASN A 67 11.19 22.55 -13.02
C ASN A 67 10.72 23.02 -11.63
N GLN A 68 10.77 22.13 -10.64
CA GLN A 68 10.43 22.48 -9.26
C GLN A 68 11.38 23.53 -8.67
N MET A 69 12.69 23.44 -8.94
CA MET A 69 13.68 24.43 -8.51
C MET A 69 13.47 25.79 -9.16
N GLN A 70 12.94 25.83 -10.40
CA GLN A 70 12.61 27.08 -11.11
C GLN A 70 11.24 27.66 -10.72
N GLY A 71 10.55 27.05 -9.74
CA GLY A 71 9.24 27.51 -9.26
C GLY A 71 8.05 27.01 -10.07
N GLY A 72 8.25 26.02 -10.94
CA GLY A 72 7.20 25.29 -11.63
C GLY A 72 6.29 24.57 -10.62
N ALA A 73 4.98 24.56 -10.90
CA ALA A 73 4.05 23.73 -10.14
C ALA A 73 4.28 22.25 -10.50
N PRO A 74 4.22 21.31 -9.54
CA PRO A 74 4.24 19.89 -9.87
C PRO A 74 3.12 19.56 -10.86
N ASP A 75 3.40 18.73 -11.86
CA ASP A 75 2.42 18.35 -12.87
C ASP A 75 1.12 17.84 -12.22
N ASP A 76 -0.02 18.39 -12.65
CA ASP A 76 -1.33 17.98 -12.19
C ASP A 76 -1.59 16.52 -12.64
N ILE A 77 -1.56 15.58 -11.69
CA ILE A 77 -1.90 14.18 -11.98
C ILE A 77 -3.36 14.10 -12.43
N GLU A 78 -3.59 13.63 -13.64
CA GLU A 78 -4.95 13.47 -14.17
C GLU A 78 -5.77 12.54 -13.26
N SER A 79 -6.97 13.00 -12.89
CA SER A 79 -7.83 12.31 -11.90
C SER A 79 -8.27 10.90 -12.33
N GLN A 80 -8.07 10.56 -13.61
CA GLN A 80 -8.41 9.28 -14.24
C GLN A 80 -7.30 8.23 -14.03
N ASP A 81 -6.04 8.68 -13.93
CA ASP A 81 -4.88 7.81 -13.68
C ASP A 81 -4.79 7.40 -12.21
N LEU A 82 -5.44 8.13 -11.29
CA LEU A 82 -5.52 7.82 -9.86
C LEU A 82 -6.15 6.45 -9.54
N LEU A 83 -6.99 5.92 -10.45
CA LEU A 83 -7.74 4.68 -10.23
C LEU A 83 -7.08 3.44 -10.87
N SER A 84 -5.95 3.60 -11.56
CA SER A 84 -5.22 2.48 -12.14
C SER A 84 -4.37 1.77 -11.07
N GLY A 85 -4.31 0.43 -11.11
CA GLY A 85 -3.72 -0.40 -10.05
C GLY A 85 -2.22 -0.16 -9.76
N ASN A 86 -1.50 0.55 -10.64
CA ASN A 86 -0.08 0.89 -10.43
C ASN A 86 0.09 2.22 -9.68
N THR A 87 -0.88 3.15 -9.81
CA THR A 87 -0.76 4.52 -9.31
C THR A 87 -0.85 4.59 -7.79
N VAL A 88 -1.65 3.73 -7.14
CA VAL A 88 -1.71 3.67 -5.66
C VAL A 88 -0.35 3.30 -5.06
N PHE A 89 0.39 2.40 -5.71
CA PHE A 89 1.75 2.04 -5.30
C PHE A 89 2.74 3.17 -5.62
N GLN A 90 2.57 3.88 -6.74
CA GLN A 90 3.36 5.08 -7.03
C GLN A 90 3.10 6.16 -5.97
N PHE A 91 1.85 6.41 -5.58
CA PHE A 91 1.49 7.33 -4.51
C PHE A 91 2.07 6.94 -3.16
N LEU A 92 2.00 5.66 -2.80
CA LEU A 92 2.61 5.16 -1.59
C LEU A 92 4.14 5.38 -1.63
N ALA A 93 4.77 5.15 -2.79
CA ALA A 93 6.19 5.41 -2.99
C ALA A 93 6.51 6.91 -2.88
N TYR A 94 5.70 7.80 -3.46
CA TYR A 94 5.84 9.25 -3.33
C TYR A 94 5.68 9.75 -1.89
N TRP A 95 4.67 9.24 -1.18
CA TRP A 95 4.42 9.58 0.22
C TRP A 95 5.59 9.11 1.11
N MET A 96 6.06 7.87 0.94
CA MET A 96 7.24 7.39 1.64
C MET A 96 8.50 8.17 1.28
N LEU A 97 8.68 8.53 0.01
CA LEU A 97 9.82 9.30 -0.46
C LEU A 97 9.83 10.70 0.16
N SER A 98 8.69 11.37 0.15
CA SER A 98 8.57 12.69 0.76
C SER A 98 8.78 12.65 2.28
N TYR A 99 8.37 11.57 2.96
CA TYR A 99 8.66 11.38 4.39
C TYR A 99 10.16 11.21 4.66
N VAL A 100 10.86 10.43 3.83
CA VAL A 100 12.33 10.28 3.93
C VAL A 100 13.03 11.61 3.64
N GLN A 101 12.57 12.33 2.61
CA GLN A 101 13.10 13.64 2.22
C GLN A 101 12.91 14.69 3.33
N SER A 102 11.71 14.76 3.94
CA SER A 102 11.45 15.74 5.01
C SER A 102 12.29 15.45 6.26
N ARG A 103 12.51 14.17 6.59
CA ARG A 103 13.33 13.77 7.75
C ARG A 103 14.81 14.14 7.61
N LEU A 104 15.33 14.17 6.39
CA LEU A 104 16.72 14.56 6.08
C LEU A 104 16.89 16.09 6.03
N GLY A 105 15.88 16.82 5.53
CA GLY A 105 15.93 18.28 5.40
C GLY A 105 15.96 19.03 6.74
N ASP A 106 15.32 18.51 7.78
CA ASP A 106 15.26 19.17 9.09
C ASP A 106 16.58 19.09 9.89
N GLN A 107 17.51 18.20 9.52
CA GLN A 107 18.75 17.98 10.26
C GLN A 107 19.94 18.83 9.74
N PHE A 108 19.83 19.38 8.53
CA PHE A 108 20.88 20.17 7.88
C PHE A 108 20.25 21.45 7.32
N ASP A 109 20.53 22.60 7.95
CA ASP A 109 19.94 23.93 7.70
C ASP A 109 20.36 24.55 6.34
N ILE A 110 20.35 23.75 5.26
CA ILE A 110 20.77 24.07 3.89
C ILE A 110 19.75 23.48 2.91
N GLU A 111 19.30 24.29 1.95
CA GLU A 111 18.27 23.89 0.98
C GLU A 111 18.80 22.82 0.02
N PRO A 112 18.20 21.61 -0.04
CA PRO A 112 18.71 20.53 -0.88
C PRO A 112 18.80 20.94 -2.36
N GLY A 113 19.98 20.77 -2.95
CA GLY A 113 20.25 21.14 -4.35
C GLY A 113 20.74 22.57 -4.57
N ALA A 114 21.17 23.27 -3.51
CA ALA A 114 21.79 24.60 -3.62
C ALA A 114 23.08 24.59 -4.46
N ASP A 115 23.84 23.50 -4.43
CA ASP A 115 25.02 23.24 -5.25
C ASP A 115 24.68 23.09 -6.75
N MET A 116 23.62 22.34 -7.06
CA MET A 116 23.12 22.17 -8.43
C MET A 116 22.58 23.48 -9.00
N ARG A 117 21.83 24.25 -8.20
CA ARG A 117 21.40 25.60 -8.60
C ARG A 117 22.59 26.53 -8.82
N ALA A 118 23.62 26.46 -7.99
CA ALA A 118 24.84 27.25 -8.18
C ALA A 118 25.60 26.87 -9.45
N ALA A 119 25.62 25.59 -9.83
CA ALA A 119 26.20 25.12 -11.09
C ALA A 119 25.47 25.70 -12.30
N ILE A 120 24.13 25.62 -12.30
CA ILE A 120 23.26 26.19 -13.36
C ILE A 120 23.48 27.71 -13.48
N ASP A 121 23.41 28.42 -12.36
CA ASP A 121 23.65 29.86 -12.29
C ASP A 121 25.04 30.26 -12.83
N ALA A 122 26.08 29.49 -12.50
CA ALA A 122 27.44 29.76 -12.93
C ALA A 122 27.62 29.47 -14.43
N ALA A 123 27.01 28.40 -14.93
CA ALA A 123 27.00 28.06 -16.35
C ALA A 123 26.35 29.17 -17.18
N GLU A 124 25.16 29.64 -16.77
CA GLU A 124 24.43 30.72 -17.45
C GLU A 124 25.23 32.04 -17.46
N ARG A 125 25.93 32.36 -16.37
CA ARG A 125 26.79 33.56 -16.29
C ARG A 125 28.00 33.49 -17.21
N ASN A 126 28.57 32.31 -17.38
CA ASN A 126 29.75 32.09 -18.24
C ASN A 126 29.38 31.80 -19.70
N GLY A 127 28.09 31.59 -20.00
CA GLY A 127 27.61 31.25 -21.34
C GLY A 127 27.84 29.79 -21.71
N SER A 128 28.09 28.92 -20.73
CA SER A 128 28.17 27.47 -20.91
C SER A 128 26.78 26.87 -21.07
N GLY A 129 26.66 25.80 -21.84
CA GLY A 129 25.42 25.00 -21.92
C GLY A 129 25.13 24.29 -20.59
N VAL A 130 23.85 24.00 -20.32
CA VAL A 130 23.43 23.21 -19.15
C VAL A 130 22.84 21.90 -19.63
N SER A 131 23.30 20.77 -19.09
CA SER A 131 22.75 19.45 -19.42
C SER A 131 22.27 18.73 -18.17
N LEU A 132 21.01 18.30 -18.17
CA LEU A 132 20.43 17.45 -17.13
C LEU A 132 20.81 16.00 -17.42
N VAL A 133 21.64 15.38 -16.57
CA VAL A 133 22.21 14.05 -16.86
C VAL A 133 21.64 12.92 -16.00
N ASP A 134 20.67 13.21 -15.12
CA ASP A 134 20.08 12.22 -14.23
C ASP A 134 18.74 11.67 -14.75
N ARG A 135 18.35 10.52 -14.22
CA ARG A 135 17.09 9.84 -14.50
C ARG A 135 15.99 10.35 -13.58
N ASP A 136 14.75 10.35 -14.05
CA ASP A 136 13.56 10.59 -13.21
C ASP A 136 13.65 9.78 -11.90
N ILE A 137 13.64 10.52 -10.78
CA ILE A 137 13.75 9.97 -9.43
C ILE A 137 12.70 8.88 -9.15
N GLN A 138 11.50 8.98 -9.75
CA GLN A 138 10.45 7.98 -9.61
C GLN A 138 10.86 6.64 -10.21
N VAL A 139 11.50 6.65 -11.37
CA VAL A 139 11.99 5.43 -12.04
C VAL A 139 13.09 4.82 -11.17
N THR A 140 13.99 5.65 -10.66
CA THR A 140 15.06 5.22 -9.74
C THR A 140 14.51 4.54 -8.48
N ILE A 141 13.53 5.15 -7.83
CA ILE A 141 12.90 4.60 -6.62
C ILE A 141 12.08 3.35 -6.93
N GLN A 142 11.33 3.30 -8.04
CA GLN A 142 10.60 2.10 -8.44
C GLN A 142 11.55 0.93 -8.68
N ARG A 143 12.68 1.16 -9.35
CA ARG A 143 13.70 0.14 -9.60
C ARG A 143 14.38 -0.31 -8.31
N PHE A 144 14.68 0.61 -7.40
CA PHE A 144 15.12 0.28 -6.05
C PHE A 144 14.18 -0.71 -5.37
N TRP A 145 12.90 -0.34 -5.21
CA TRP A 145 11.92 -1.21 -4.57
C TRP A 145 11.71 -2.54 -5.30
N ASN A 146 11.82 -2.57 -6.62
CA ASN A 146 11.70 -3.82 -7.39
C ASN A 146 12.96 -4.69 -7.31
N GLY A 147 14.13 -4.08 -7.14
CA GLY A 147 15.42 -4.76 -7.00
C GLY A 147 15.63 -5.42 -5.64
N LEU A 148 15.01 -4.88 -4.58
CA LEU A 148 15.08 -5.44 -3.22
C LEU A 148 14.44 -6.82 -3.11
N SER A 149 14.98 -7.67 -2.23
CA SER A 149 14.45 -9.01 -1.99
C SER A 149 13.36 -8.90 -0.96
N PHE A 150 12.59 -9.96 -0.83
CA PHE A 150 11.67 -10.07 0.29
C PHE A 150 12.37 -9.84 1.65
N THR A 151 13.59 -10.36 1.83
CA THR A 151 14.37 -10.17 3.07
C THR A 151 14.88 -8.75 3.26
N GLU A 152 15.41 -8.08 2.22
CA GLU A 152 15.85 -6.68 2.34
C GLU A 152 14.66 -5.73 2.54
N LYS A 153 13.54 -5.97 1.84
CA LYS A 153 12.29 -5.21 2.07
C LYS A 153 11.83 -5.34 3.52
N LEU A 154 11.82 -6.57 4.05
CA LEU A 154 11.43 -6.81 5.43
C LEU A 154 12.43 -6.22 6.43
N LYS A 155 13.73 -6.22 6.14
CA LYS A 155 14.77 -5.59 6.97
C LYS A 155 14.67 -4.06 6.94
N MET A 156 14.38 -3.44 5.80
CA MET A 156 14.20 -1.99 5.71
C MET A 156 12.95 -1.51 6.44
N VAL A 157 11.80 -2.14 6.15
CA VAL A 157 10.53 -1.85 6.84
C VAL A 157 10.66 -2.20 8.33
N GLY A 158 11.34 -3.31 8.63
CA GLY A 158 11.67 -3.74 9.97
C GLY A 158 12.58 -2.75 10.68
N GLY A 159 13.61 -2.22 10.04
CA GLY A 159 14.56 -1.24 10.60
C GLY A 159 13.89 0.08 10.94
N LEU A 160 13.00 0.57 10.07
CA LEU A 160 12.16 1.74 10.34
C LEU A 160 11.20 1.49 11.51
N ALA A 161 10.63 0.29 11.64
CA ALA A 161 9.79 -0.10 12.76
C ALA A 161 10.59 -0.36 14.07
N LEU A 162 11.81 -0.88 13.95
CA LEU A 162 12.73 -1.24 15.04
C LEU A 162 13.42 -0.01 15.64
N GLY A 163 13.72 1.00 14.82
CA GLY A 163 14.20 2.30 15.29
C GLY A 163 13.17 3.05 16.16
N ILE A 164 11.89 2.64 16.08
CA ILE A 164 10.79 3.21 16.86
C ILE A 164 10.38 2.27 18.01
N THR A 165 10.72 0.97 17.99
CA THR A 165 10.16 -0.01 18.95
C THR A 165 11.03 -1.27 19.13
N ASP A 166 11.24 -1.70 20.38
CA ASP A 166 12.05 -2.89 20.74
C ASP A 166 11.63 -4.18 20.00
N PRO A 167 12.58 -5.06 19.58
CA PRO A 167 12.28 -6.34 18.93
C PRO A 167 11.30 -7.24 19.69
N ARG A 168 11.32 -7.18 21.03
CA ARG A 168 10.41 -7.92 21.91
C ARG A 168 8.98 -7.40 21.80
N THR A 169 8.82 -6.09 21.75
CA THR A 169 7.52 -5.43 21.61
C THR A 169 6.91 -5.71 20.24
N ILE A 170 7.74 -5.76 19.18
CA ILE A 170 7.30 -6.19 17.84
C ILE A 170 6.84 -7.65 17.88
N GLY A 171 7.66 -8.55 18.43
CA GLY A 171 7.30 -9.97 18.56
C GLY A 171 5.98 -10.18 19.30
N LEU A 172 5.80 -9.51 20.44
CA LEU A 172 4.56 -9.56 21.23
C LEU A 172 3.35 -8.99 20.47
N THR A 173 3.51 -7.85 19.80
CA THR A 173 2.42 -7.18 19.08
C THR A 173 1.97 -7.99 17.87
N PHE A 174 2.92 -8.44 17.04
CA PHE A 174 2.61 -9.33 15.90
C PHE A 174 2.03 -10.66 16.37
N GLY A 175 2.61 -11.25 17.43
CA GLY A 175 2.10 -12.46 18.05
C GLY A 175 0.65 -12.29 18.51
N ALA A 176 0.35 -11.21 19.22
CA ALA A 176 -1.00 -10.90 19.70
C ALA A 176 -2.00 -10.73 18.55
N VAL A 177 -1.66 -9.94 17.53
CA VAL A 177 -2.54 -9.68 16.37
C VAL A 177 -2.80 -10.95 15.57
N ILE A 178 -1.74 -11.66 15.18
CA ILE A 178 -1.86 -12.91 14.42
C ILE A 178 -2.60 -13.95 15.25
N GLY A 179 -2.27 -14.07 16.53
CA GLY A 179 -2.93 -14.99 17.46
C GLY A 179 -4.42 -14.71 17.57
N LEU A 180 -4.81 -13.46 17.80
CA LEU A 180 -6.22 -13.05 17.89
C LEU A 180 -6.98 -13.38 16.59
N LEU A 181 -6.41 -13.05 15.42
CA LEU A 181 -7.05 -13.30 14.13
C LEU A 181 -7.15 -14.80 13.83
N THR A 182 -6.07 -15.56 14.00
CA THR A 182 -6.05 -16.99 13.71
C THR A 182 -6.91 -17.78 14.69
N GLY A 183 -6.91 -17.42 15.97
CA GLY A 183 -7.76 -18.03 16.98
C GLY A 183 -9.25 -17.78 16.72
N LEU A 184 -9.62 -16.56 16.34
CA LEU A 184 -10.99 -16.22 15.94
C LEU A 184 -11.43 -17.06 14.73
N LEU A 185 -10.65 -17.05 13.64
CA LEU A 185 -10.99 -17.77 12.42
C LEU A 185 -11.03 -19.29 12.65
N PHE A 186 -10.06 -19.81 13.40
CA PHE A 186 -10.01 -21.23 13.73
C PHE A 186 -11.24 -21.63 14.55
N ALA A 187 -11.56 -20.94 15.64
CA ALA A 187 -12.67 -21.31 16.52
C ALA A 187 -14.03 -21.24 15.83
N VAL A 188 -14.23 -20.25 14.95
CA VAL A 188 -15.52 -20.04 14.27
C VAL A 188 -15.70 -21.01 13.10
N PHE A 189 -14.66 -21.22 12.28
CA PHE A 189 -14.79 -21.93 11.00
C PHE A 189 -14.13 -23.31 10.97
N ILE A 190 -12.93 -23.45 11.55
CA ILE A 190 -12.14 -24.68 11.42
C ILE A 190 -12.48 -25.67 12.53
N ALA A 191 -12.58 -25.20 13.78
CA ALA A 191 -12.81 -26.02 14.96
C ALA A 191 -14.10 -26.86 14.84
N PRO A 192 -15.25 -26.35 14.35
CA PRO A 192 -16.44 -27.17 14.18
C PRO A 192 -16.23 -28.29 13.16
N MET A 193 -15.52 -28.01 12.06
CA MET A 193 -15.24 -28.98 11.00
C MET A 193 -14.35 -30.14 11.45
N VAL A 194 -13.43 -29.88 12.38
CA VAL A 194 -12.55 -30.92 12.95
C VAL A 194 -13.11 -31.54 14.25
N GLY A 195 -14.37 -31.26 14.60
CA GLY A 195 -15.02 -31.80 15.80
C GLY A 195 -14.57 -31.15 17.12
N LEU A 196 -13.89 -30.01 17.05
CA LEU A 196 -13.46 -29.20 18.20
C LEU A 196 -14.42 -28.02 18.50
N GLY A 197 -15.54 -27.91 17.78
CA GLY A 197 -16.47 -26.78 17.90
C GLY A 197 -17.06 -26.61 19.31
N ASP A 198 -17.30 -27.72 20.02
CA ASP A 198 -17.89 -27.71 21.37
C ASP A 198 -16.89 -27.27 22.45
N PHE A 199 -15.59 -27.46 22.22
CA PHE A 199 -14.54 -26.95 23.10
C PHE A 199 -14.65 -25.43 23.26
N PHE A 200 -14.92 -24.74 22.15
CA PHE A 200 -15.08 -23.28 22.11
C PHE A 200 -16.47 -22.78 22.54
N LEU A 201 -17.34 -23.67 23.03
CA LEU A 201 -18.59 -23.28 23.69
C LEU A 201 -18.48 -23.33 25.23
N LEU A 202 -17.36 -23.81 25.78
CA LEU A 202 -17.11 -23.96 27.22
C LEU A 202 -18.26 -24.67 27.97
N GLY A 203 -18.87 -25.66 27.31
CA GLY A 203 -19.98 -26.43 27.89
C GLY A 203 -21.35 -25.74 27.84
N ILE A 204 -21.46 -24.54 27.27
CA ILE A 204 -22.73 -23.86 27.03
C ILE A 204 -23.35 -24.42 25.74
N THR A 205 -24.16 -25.46 25.88
CA THR A 205 -24.89 -26.11 24.77
C THR A 205 -26.41 -26.01 24.90
N GLU A 206 -26.90 -25.46 26.01
CA GLU A 206 -28.33 -25.26 26.22
C GLU A 206 -28.87 -24.18 25.28
N SER A 207 -29.92 -24.52 24.50
CA SER A 207 -30.49 -23.62 23.49
C SER A 207 -30.94 -22.27 24.07
N ALA A 208 -31.49 -22.23 25.28
CA ALA A 208 -31.90 -20.98 25.94
C ALA A 208 -30.71 -20.07 26.29
N ALA A 209 -29.60 -20.66 26.75
CA ALA A 209 -28.38 -19.94 27.03
C ALA A 209 -27.74 -19.41 25.74
N LEU A 210 -27.67 -20.25 24.70
CA LEU A 210 -27.18 -19.85 23.37
C LEU A 210 -28.03 -18.74 22.75
N GLN A 211 -29.36 -18.81 22.83
CA GLN A 211 -30.24 -17.74 22.34
C GLN A 211 -30.01 -16.41 23.06
N THR A 212 -29.78 -16.45 24.37
CA THR A 212 -29.48 -15.24 25.16
C THR A 212 -28.13 -14.63 24.76
N VAL A 213 -27.10 -15.46 24.65
CA VAL A 213 -25.77 -15.03 24.18
C VAL A 213 -25.86 -14.50 22.74
N GLY A 214 -26.63 -15.15 21.89
CA GLY A 214 -26.87 -14.69 20.53
C GLY A 214 -27.62 -13.38 20.45
N ALA A 215 -28.58 -13.14 21.33
CA ALA A 215 -29.26 -11.85 21.43
C ALA A 215 -28.30 -10.73 21.87
N LEU A 216 -27.36 -11.02 22.78
CA LEU A 216 -26.31 -10.07 23.15
C LEU A 216 -25.37 -9.79 21.98
N GLY A 217 -24.84 -10.83 21.33
CA GLY A 217 -23.89 -10.71 20.23
C GLY A 217 -24.50 -10.04 19.00
N LEU A 218 -25.59 -10.60 18.47
CA LEU A 218 -26.28 -10.11 17.29
C LEU A 218 -26.92 -8.75 17.54
N GLY A 219 -27.49 -8.53 18.74
CA GLY A 219 -28.02 -7.23 19.15
C GLY A 219 -26.96 -6.15 19.25
N THR A 220 -25.74 -6.48 19.70
CA THR A 220 -24.61 -5.53 19.72
C THR A 220 -24.19 -5.16 18.31
N ILE A 221 -23.99 -6.15 17.42
CA ILE A 221 -23.53 -5.91 16.05
C ILE A 221 -24.59 -5.15 15.25
N ALA A 222 -25.84 -5.63 15.24
CA ALA A 222 -26.94 -5.00 14.53
C ALA A 222 -27.26 -3.61 15.10
N GLY A 223 -27.22 -3.47 16.42
CA GLY A 223 -27.42 -2.21 17.11
C GLY A 223 -26.35 -1.18 16.75
N ALA A 224 -25.07 -1.55 16.84
CA ALA A 224 -23.95 -0.70 16.44
C ALA A 224 -24.09 -0.23 14.98
N PHE A 225 -24.41 -1.18 14.09
CA PHE A 225 -24.63 -0.92 12.67
C PHE A 225 -25.76 0.09 12.43
N VAL A 226 -26.93 -0.14 13.04
CA VAL A 226 -28.08 0.76 12.92
C VAL A 226 -27.76 2.14 13.51
N GLY A 227 -27.07 2.18 14.65
CA GLY A 227 -26.65 3.40 15.30
C GLY A 227 -25.76 4.26 14.40
N LEU A 228 -24.76 3.63 13.78
CA LEU A 228 -23.78 4.31 12.95
C LEU A 228 -24.36 4.77 11.61
N LEU A 229 -25.30 4.02 11.03
CA LEU A 229 -25.92 4.40 9.75
C LEU A 229 -27.08 5.37 9.87
N PHE A 230 -27.96 5.19 10.86
CA PHE A 230 -29.28 5.82 10.83
C PHE A 230 -29.53 6.83 11.95
N LEU A 231 -28.83 6.75 13.09
CA LEU A 231 -29.00 7.76 14.14
C LEU A 231 -28.37 9.08 13.70
N PRO A 232 -29.02 10.24 13.84
CA PRO A 232 -28.38 11.54 13.57
C PRO A 232 -27.24 11.81 14.56
N SER A 233 -26.27 12.65 14.17
CA SER A 233 -25.20 13.06 15.09
C SER A 233 -25.78 13.82 16.28
N ILE A 234 -25.53 13.30 17.48
CA ILE A 234 -26.00 13.92 18.72
C ILE A 234 -25.04 15.08 19.02
N ARG A 235 -25.30 16.26 18.46
CA ARG A 235 -24.52 17.49 18.70
C ARG A 235 -24.45 17.91 20.18
N ALA A 236 -25.33 17.35 21.02
CA ALA A 236 -25.30 17.56 22.46
C ALA A 236 -24.16 16.78 23.15
N ALA A 237 -23.70 15.66 22.58
CA ALA A 237 -22.57 14.89 23.08
C ALA A 237 -21.26 15.68 22.92
N ASP A 238 -21.04 16.31 21.76
CA ASP A 238 -19.86 17.17 21.51
C ASP A 238 -19.83 18.43 22.39
N ARG A 239 -20.95 18.80 23.03
CA ARG A 239 -21.07 20.03 23.85
C ARG A 239 -20.98 19.77 25.37
N TYR A 240 -21.14 18.52 25.81
CA TYR A 240 -21.18 18.13 27.22
C TYR A 240 -20.32 16.90 27.57
N GLY A 241 -19.97 16.06 26.59
CA GLY A 241 -18.99 15.01 26.73
C GLY A 241 -17.62 15.59 26.39
N GLY A 242 -16.69 15.60 27.35
CA GLY A 242 -15.30 15.91 27.05
C GLY A 242 -14.67 14.88 26.09
N GLU A 243 -13.34 14.88 25.99
CA GLU A 243 -12.45 14.00 25.19
C GLU A 243 -12.86 12.51 25.05
N PHE A 244 -13.73 12.00 25.93
CA PHE A 244 -14.08 10.59 26.03
C PHE A 244 -15.36 10.16 25.27
N ILE A 245 -16.27 11.07 24.87
CA ILE A 245 -17.51 10.68 24.17
C ILE A 245 -17.82 11.61 22.99
N ASN A 246 -17.22 11.29 21.84
CA ASN A 246 -17.51 11.95 20.57
C ASN A 246 -18.89 11.53 20.00
N GLY A 247 -19.46 12.35 19.11
CA GLY A 247 -20.75 12.06 18.47
C GLY A 247 -20.84 10.69 17.76
N VAL A 248 -19.73 10.08 17.34
CA VAL A 248 -19.69 8.73 16.76
C VAL A 248 -19.87 7.65 17.82
N SER A 249 -19.12 7.70 18.92
CA SER A 249 -19.20 6.70 20.00
C SER A 249 -20.56 6.74 20.69
N ALA A 250 -21.14 7.94 20.86
CA ALA A 250 -22.50 8.09 21.37
C ALA A 250 -23.55 7.37 20.51
N ARG A 251 -23.49 7.49 19.18
CA ARG A 251 -24.43 6.83 18.26
C ARG A 251 -24.29 5.31 18.29
N THR A 252 -23.06 4.82 18.32
CA THR A 252 -22.77 3.39 18.39
C THR A 252 -23.30 2.80 19.69
N LEU A 253 -23.06 3.45 20.84
CA LEU A 253 -23.53 2.99 22.14
C LEU A 253 -25.06 2.97 22.24
N VAL A 254 -25.73 4.04 21.78
CA VAL A 254 -27.20 4.09 21.73
C VAL A 254 -27.75 3.00 20.81
N GLY A 255 -27.13 2.82 19.65
CA GLY A 255 -27.47 1.74 18.72
C GLY A 255 -27.35 0.36 19.37
N ILE A 256 -26.22 0.07 20.01
CA ILE A 256 -25.99 -1.19 20.75
C ILE A 256 -27.06 -1.40 21.81
N ALA A 257 -27.36 -0.39 22.63
CA ALA A 257 -28.38 -0.51 23.69
C ALA A 257 -29.76 -0.87 23.12
N ILE A 258 -30.16 -0.22 22.01
CA ILE A 258 -31.43 -0.52 21.32
C ILE A 258 -31.39 -1.93 20.72
N GLY A 259 -30.30 -2.31 20.05
CA GLY A 259 -30.18 -3.60 19.38
C GLY A 259 -30.16 -4.78 20.37
N VAL A 260 -29.41 -4.66 21.46
CA VAL A 260 -29.36 -5.65 22.55
C VAL A 260 -30.72 -5.73 23.26
N GLY A 261 -31.30 -4.60 23.64
CA GLY A 261 -32.60 -4.57 24.31
C GLY A 261 -33.71 -5.18 23.46
N GLY A 262 -33.75 -4.86 22.16
CA GLY A 262 -34.70 -5.44 21.21
C GLY A 262 -34.49 -6.94 21.02
N SER A 263 -33.24 -7.39 20.88
CA SER A 263 -32.92 -8.80 20.66
C SER A 263 -33.24 -9.67 21.89
N LEU A 264 -32.92 -9.19 23.09
CA LEU A 264 -33.25 -9.88 24.34
C LEU A 264 -34.77 -9.96 24.54
N ALA A 265 -35.51 -8.88 24.25
CA ALA A 265 -36.96 -8.90 24.33
C ALA A 265 -37.59 -9.92 23.37
N LEU A 266 -37.06 -10.07 22.15
CA LEU A 266 -37.53 -11.07 21.18
C LEU A 266 -37.31 -12.50 21.67
N VAL A 267 -36.13 -12.79 22.25
CA VAL A 267 -35.80 -14.11 22.82
C VAL A 267 -36.66 -14.42 24.05
N GLU A 268 -36.80 -13.48 24.97
CA GLU A 268 -37.56 -13.67 26.22
C GLU A 268 -39.07 -13.85 25.96
N THR A 269 -39.62 -13.09 25.02
CA THR A 269 -41.05 -13.16 24.68
C THR A 269 -41.37 -14.30 23.70
N GLY A 270 -40.37 -14.92 23.08
CA GLY A 270 -40.54 -15.93 22.03
C GLY A 270 -41.24 -15.39 20.78
N THR A 271 -41.23 -14.08 20.55
CA THR A 271 -41.95 -13.43 19.45
C THR A 271 -41.07 -13.34 18.19
N PHE A 272 -40.96 -14.46 17.50
CA PHE A 272 -40.18 -14.56 16.25
C PHE A 272 -41.04 -14.22 15.03
N VAL A 273 -40.59 -13.28 14.18
CA VAL A 273 -41.31 -12.82 12.99
C VAL A 273 -40.39 -12.78 11.77
N GLY A 274 -40.80 -13.42 10.68
CA GLY A 274 -40.07 -13.42 9.41
C GLY A 274 -38.72 -14.15 9.52
N PRO A 275 -37.60 -13.57 9.04
CA PRO A 275 -36.28 -14.22 9.06
C PRO A 275 -35.66 -14.31 10.47
N ILE A 276 -36.24 -13.65 11.47
CA ILE A 276 -35.79 -13.69 12.86
C ILE A 276 -36.41 -14.91 13.54
N SER A 277 -35.58 -15.87 13.98
CA SER A 277 -36.02 -17.14 14.58
C SER A 277 -35.21 -17.51 15.83
N ALA A 278 -35.73 -18.44 16.63
CA ALA A 278 -35.00 -19.01 17.78
C ALA A 278 -33.65 -19.61 17.34
N THR A 279 -33.65 -20.33 16.22
CA THR A 279 -32.45 -20.94 15.63
C THR A 279 -31.43 -19.90 15.19
N LEU A 280 -31.86 -18.74 14.68
CA LEU A 280 -30.95 -17.64 14.34
C LEU A 280 -30.18 -17.17 15.59
N PHE A 281 -30.89 -16.94 16.69
CA PHE A 281 -30.26 -16.51 17.94
C PHE A 281 -29.39 -17.61 18.56
N GLU A 282 -29.81 -18.88 18.49
CA GLU A 282 -29.00 -20.01 18.95
C GLU A 282 -27.68 -20.12 18.17
N ASN A 283 -27.74 -20.07 16.83
CA ASN A 283 -26.56 -20.09 15.98
C ASN A 283 -25.68 -18.86 16.22
N ALA A 284 -26.27 -17.66 16.30
CA ALA A 284 -25.55 -16.43 16.62
C ALA A 284 -24.86 -16.52 17.99
N GLY A 285 -25.47 -17.18 18.98
CA GLY A 285 -24.87 -17.44 20.27
C GLY A 285 -23.65 -18.33 20.18
N SER A 286 -23.75 -19.42 19.42
CA SER A 286 -22.63 -20.35 19.19
C SER A 286 -21.44 -19.65 18.52
N TYR A 287 -21.68 -18.82 17.49
CA TYR A 287 -20.62 -18.07 16.82
C TYR A 287 -20.05 -16.98 17.71
N SER A 288 -20.88 -16.30 18.51
CA SER A 288 -20.42 -15.25 19.43
C SER A 288 -19.48 -15.81 20.50
N LEU A 289 -19.86 -16.94 21.11
CA LEU A 289 -19.01 -17.68 22.06
C LEU A 289 -17.70 -18.13 21.42
N ARG A 290 -17.78 -18.81 20.28
CA ARG A 290 -16.60 -19.28 19.54
C ARG A 290 -15.67 -18.13 19.16
N SER A 291 -16.22 -17.00 18.74
CA SER A 291 -15.45 -15.81 18.38
C SER A 291 -14.69 -15.26 19.58
N VAL A 292 -15.37 -15.05 20.71
CA VAL A 292 -14.76 -14.49 21.92
C VAL A 292 -13.71 -15.45 22.49
N ILE A 293 -14.05 -16.73 22.66
CA ILE A 293 -13.15 -17.72 23.25
C ILE A 293 -11.98 -18.02 22.31
N GLY A 294 -12.25 -18.10 21.00
CA GLY A 294 -11.23 -18.24 19.96
C GLY A 294 -10.24 -17.08 19.96
N ALA A 295 -10.73 -15.84 20.01
CA ALA A 295 -9.88 -14.65 20.08
C ALA A 295 -9.02 -14.63 21.33
N LEU A 296 -9.58 -14.95 22.50
CA LEU A 296 -8.83 -15.00 23.78
C LEU A 296 -7.77 -16.10 23.79
N THR A 297 -8.12 -17.30 23.31
CA THR A 297 -7.20 -18.44 23.24
C THR A 297 -6.08 -18.15 22.25
N GLY A 298 -6.44 -17.64 21.07
CA GLY A 298 -5.51 -17.22 20.03
C GLY A 298 -4.56 -16.12 20.50
N LEU A 299 -5.07 -15.11 21.21
CA LEU A 299 -4.27 -14.05 21.82
C LEU A 299 -3.22 -14.63 22.78
N GLY A 300 -3.61 -15.56 23.66
CA GLY A 300 -2.68 -16.19 24.60
C GLY A 300 -1.58 -17.00 23.92
N VAL A 301 -1.93 -17.81 22.92
CA VAL A 301 -0.97 -18.58 22.12
C VAL A 301 -0.06 -17.66 21.32
N GLY A 302 -0.66 -16.64 20.69
CA GLY A 302 0.02 -15.65 19.87
C GLY A 302 1.04 -14.83 20.63
N ILE A 303 0.67 -14.29 21.79
CA ILE A 303 1.59 -13.57 22.69
C ILE A 303 2.76 -14.48 23.08
N SER A 304 2.50 -15.74 23.42
CA SER A 304 3.54 -16.69 23.83
C SER A 304 4.51 -17.00 22.68
N ALA A 305 3.99 -17.27 21.48
CA ALA A 305 4.80 -17.50 20.28
C ALA A 305 5.56 -16.24 19.86
N GLY A 306 4.92 -15.07 19.96
CA GLY A 306 5.50 -13.77 19.67
C GLY A 306 6.64 -13.40 20.62
N ALA A 307 6.49 -13.70 21.92
CA ALA A 307 7.55 -13.55 22.90
C ALA A 307 8.77 -14.43 22.58
N LEU A 308 8.54 -15.70 22.23
CA LEU A 308 9.59 -16.63 21.83
C LEU A 308 10.31 -16.16 20.56
N LEU A 309 9.56 -15.69 19.56
CA LEU A 309 10.11 -15.11 18.34
C LEU A 309 10.91 -13.84 18.62
N GLY A 310 10.43 -12.95 19.49
CA GLY A 310 11.15 -11.75 19.90
C GLY A 310 12.47 -12.06 20.60
N ILE A 311 12.50 -13.09 21.45
CA ILE A 311 13.75 -13.59 22.07
C ILE A 311 14.68 -14.18 21.01
N LEU A 312 14.16 -15.05 20.13
CA LEU A 312 14.95 -15.66 19.06
C LEU A 312 15.53 -14.62 18.11
N PHE A 313 14.75 -13.61 17.75
CA PHE A 313 15.19 -12.51 16.88
C PHE A 313 16.24 -11.65 17.57
N GLY A 314 16.10 -11.37 18.87
CA GLY A 314 17.14 -10.70 19.65
C GLY A 314 18.45 -11.51 19.75
N LEU A 315 18.37 -12.84 19.74
CA LEU A 315 19.55 -13.72 19.72
C LEU A 315 20.19 -13.84 18.33
N LEU A 316 19.39 -13.77 17.26
CA LEU A 316 19.86 -13.86 15.87
C LEU A 316 20.34 -12.52 15.32
N SER A 317 19.84 -11.41 15.85
CA SER A 317 20.28 -10.04 15.53
C SER A 317 21.49 -9.64 16.38
N GLY A 318 22.33 -10.61 16.73
CA GLY A 318 23.44 -10.44 17.67
C GLY A 318 24.19 -9.14 17.41
N ASP A 319 24.43 -8.41 18.51
CA ASP A 319 25.28 -7.23 18.60
C ASP A 319 25.33 -6.40 17.31
N VAL A 320 24.25 -5.66 17.05
CA VAL A 320 24.47 -4.31 16.53
C VAL A 320 25.02 -3.56 17.73
N GLU A 321 26.33 -3.68 17.95
CA GLU A 321 27.07 -2.83 18.88
C GLU A 321 26.62 -1.38 18.63
N GLU A 322 26.44 -0.65 19.73
CA GLU A 322 26.37 0.81 19.69
C GLU A 322 27.41 1.29 18.69
N VAL A 323 26.93 2.09 17.73
CA VAL A 323 27.71 2.86 16.77
C VAL A 323 29.11 3.10 17.32
N ASP A 324 30.11 2.40 16.78
CA ASP A 324 31.48 2.86 16.92
C ASP A 324 31.46 4.27 16.35
N GLU A 325 31.61 5.24 17.25
CA GLU A 325 31.83 6.64 16.94
C GLU A 325 33.08 6.65 16.05
N ILE A 326 32.87 6.58 14.73
CA ILE A 326 33.92 6.83 13.76
C ILE A 326 34.45 8.22 14.14
N ASP A 327 35.78 8.36 14.29
CA ASP A 327 36.44 9.65 14.52
C ASP A 327 36.15 10.57 13.30
N ILE A 328 34.97 11.20 13.29
CA ILE A 328 34.47 12.10 12.24
C ILE A 328 35.27 13.41 12.24
N GLU A 329 35.98 13.73 13.34
CA GLU A 329 36.79 14.93 13.47
C GLU A 329 37.98 15.05 12.49
N GLU A 330 38.36 13.99 11.75
CA GLU A 330 39.49 14.03 10.78
C GLU A 330 39.13 13.63 9.33
N MET A 331 37.88 13.32 9.03
CA MET A 331 37.45 12.86 7.70
C MET A 331 36.87 14.00 6.85
N THR A 332 37.13 14.01 5.54
CA THR A 332 36.44 14.95 4.64
C THR A 332 34.98 14.53 4.46
N ASP A 333 34.08 15.48 4.15
CA ASP A 333 32.66 15.18 3.90
C ASP A 333 32.47 14.04 2.86
N GLY A 334 33.38 13.97 1.86
CA GLY A 334 33.40 12.90 0.85
C GLY A 334 33.79 11.52 1.39
N ASP A 335 34.69 11.45 2.37
CA ASP A 335 35.11 10.19 3.00
C ASP A 335 34.01 9.61 3.90
N VAL A 336 33.28 10.48 4.61
CA VAL A 336 32.12 10.10 5.41
C VAL A 336 31.00 9.54 4.53
N VAL A 337 30.67 10.24 3.45
CA VAL A 337 29.66 9.78 2.49
C VAL A 337 30.06 8.43 1.87
N SER A 338 31.34 8.25 1.53
CA SER A 338 31.84 6.98 0.97
C SER A 338 31.72 5.82 1.96
N ALA A 339 32.04 6.05 3.24
CA ALA A 339 31.88 5.05 4.30
C ALA A 339 30.41 4.66 4.50
N MET A 340 29.50 5.64 4.53
CA MET A 340 28.05 5.40 4.64
C MET A 340 27.49 4.63 3.43
N MET A 341 27.98 4.93 2.22
CA MET A 341 27.59 4.21 1.01
C MET A 341 28.06 2.76 1.02
N GLU A 342 29.27 2.50 1.52
CA GLU A 342 29.81 1.14 1.65
C GLU A 342 29.04 0.32 2.70
N GLU A 343 28.68 0.94 3.82
CA GLU A 343 27.83 0.30 4.84
C GLU A 343 26.43 -0.02 4.29
N PHE A 344 25.84 0.91 3.52
CA PHE A 344 24.57 0.66 2.83
C PHE A 344 24.68 -0.47 1.81
N ARG A 345 25.79 -0.56 1.05
CA ARG A 345 26.06 -1.67 0.12
C ARG A 345 26.12 -3.02 0.82
N GLN A 346 26.73 -3.09 2.01
CA GLN A 346 26.78 -4.31 2.81
C GLN A 346 25.39 -4.69 3.36
N PHE A 347 24.60 -3.70 3.78
CA PHE A 347 23.27 -3.91 4.31
C PHE A 347 22.24 -4.33 3.24
N SER A 348 22.24 -3.65 2.09
CA SER A 348 21.35 -3.93 0.96
C SER A 348 22.08 -3.87 -0.39
N PRO A 349 22.75 -4.97 -0.79
CA PRO A 349 23.51 -5.03 -2.04
C PRO A 349 22.66 -4.74 -3.28
N ARG A 350 21.41 -5.26 -3.32
CA ARG A 350 20.53 -5.02 -4.47
C ARG A 350 19.88 -3.63 -4.44
N GLY A 351 19.74 -3.05 -3.26
CA GLY A 351 19.31 -1.68 -3.09
C GLY A 351 20.35 -0.70 -3.61
N ALA A 352 21.61 -0.88 -3.21
CA ALA A 352 22.74 -0.09 -3.70
C ALA A 352 22.95 -0.22 -5.21
N ASN A 353 22.83 -1.43 -5.77
CA ASN A 353 22.91 -1.60 -7.22
C ASN A 353 21.84 -0.78 -7.97
N ALA A 354 20.61 -0.73 -7.47
CA ALA A 354 19.51 -0.03 -8.14
C ALA A 354 19.50 1.50 -7.93
N LEU A 355 19.91 1.97 -6.74
CA LEU A 355 19.95 3.41 -6.42
C LEU A 355 21.24 4.10 -6.85
N ILE A 356 22.36 3.38 -6.80
CA ILE A 356 23.70 3.94 -7.00
C ILE A 356 24.25 3.44 -8.32
N ASP A 357 24.55 2.14 -8.45
CA ASP A 357 25.30 1.64 -9.63
C ASP A 357 24.55 1.83 -10.96
N GLU A 358 23.24 1.60 -10.99
CA GLU A 358 22.40 1.85 -12.16
C GLU A 358 22.25 3.34 -12.47
N ARG A 359 22.32 4.21 -11.46
CA ARG A 359 22.22 5.66 -11.60
C ARG A 359 23.55 6.24 -12.12
N ASP A 360 24.67 5.80 -11.55
CA ASP A 360 26.02 6.10 -12.02
C ASP A 360 26.18 5.73 -13.49
N ALA A 361 25.73 4.52 -13.87
CA ALA A 361 25.78 4.06 -15.26
C ALA A 361 24.92 4.93 -16.20
N TYR A 362 23.76 5.40 -15.75
CA TYR A 362 22.89 6.28 -16.53
C TYR A 362 23.55 7.65 -16.74
N ILE A 363 24.08 8.25 -15.68
CA ILE A 363 24.78 9.54 -15.74
C ILE A 363 26.01 9.42 -16.64
N ALA A 364 26.81 8.37 -16.46
CA ALA A 364 28.00 8.12 -17.27
C ALA A 364 27.67 7.95 -18.77
N HIS A 365 26.55 7.31 -19.14
CA HIS A 365 26.09 7.25 -20.54
C HIS A 365 25.84 8.65 -21.13
N ASN A 366 25.18 9.52 -20.37
CA ASN A 366 24.89 10.88 -20.83
C ASN A 366 26.16 11.73 -20.94
N LEU A 367 27.07 11.62 -19.96
CA LEU A 367 28.37 12.31 -19.99
C LEU A 367 29.25 11.81 -21.14
N GLN A 368 29.29 10.50 -21.37
CA GLN A 368 30.02 9.93 -22.49
C GLN A 368 29.46 10.41 -23.83
N THR A 369 28.13 10.51 -23.95
CA THR A 369 27.48 11.05 -25.14
C THR A 369 27.95 12.49 -25.39
N LEU A 370 27.99 13.36 -24.37
CA LEU A 370 28.51 14.73 -24.52
C LEU A 370 29.99 14.75 -24.93
N ARG A 371 30.82 13.90 -24.31
CA ARG A 371 32.24 13.76 -24.65
C ARG A 371 32.46 13.35 -26.11
N GLU A 372 31.67 12.39 -26.60
CA GLU A 372 31.72 11.88 -27.98
C GLU A 372 31.28 12.93 -29.02
N HIS A 373 30.47 13.92 -28.60
CA HIS A 373 30.14 15.09 -29.42
C HIS A 373 31.24 16.16 -29.40
N GLY A 374 32.32 15.97 -28.64
CA GLY A 374 33.48 16.86 -28.60
C GLY A 374 33.38 18.00 -27.60
N TYR A 375 32.45 17.95 -26.64
CA TYR A 375 32.32 18.98 -25.61
C TYR A 375 33.30 18.77 -24.45
N ASP A 376 33.82 19.88 -23.93
CA ASP A 376 34.47 19.92 -22.62
C ASP A 376 33.39 20.09 -21.52
N VAL A 377 33.20 19.04 -20.73
CA VAL A 377 32.09 18.92 -19.78
C VAL A 377 32.61 18.98 -18.34
N LEU A 378 32.03 19.88 -17.54
CA LEU A 378 32.15 19.83 -16.08
C LEU A 378 30.88 19.19 -15.50
N ALA A 379 31.00 17.97 -14.99
CA ALA A 379 29.92 17.22 -14.38
C ALA A 379 29.85 17.48 -12.87
N VAL A 380 28.83 18.20 -12.42
CA VAL A 380 28.56 18.43 -11.00
C VAL A 380 27.62 17.35 -10.50
N VAL A 381 28.15 16.46 -9.65
CA VAL A 381 27.46 15.25 -9.15
C VAL A 381 27.66 15.12 -7.65
N GLY A 382 26.78 14.38 -6.98
CA GLY A 382 26.94 14.05 -5.58
C GLY A 382 28.24 13.27 -5.33
N ALA A 383 28.91 13.56 -4.21
CA ALA A 383 30.19 12.93 -3.85
C ALA A 383 30.11 11.38 -3.82
N GLY A 384 28.94 10.81 -3.49
CA GLY A 384 28.71 9.37 -3.51
C GLY A 384 28.67 8.73 -4.91
N HIS A 385 28.42 9.51 -5.96
CA HIS A 385 28.33 9.06 -7.35
C HIS A 385 29.65 9.22 -8.12
N ARG A 386 30.50 10.17 -7.69
CA ARG A 386 31.76 10.53 -8.37
C ARG A 386 32.62 9.32 -8.74
N ALA A 387 32.95 8.47 -7.77
CA ALA A 387 33.86 7.34 -7.98
C ALA A 387 33.28 6.29 -8.95
N GLY A 388 31.95 6.08 -8.92
CA GLY A 388 31.28 5.15 -9.83
C GLY A 388 31.24 5.68 -11.27
N ILE A 389 30.97 6.97 -11.43
CA ILE A 389 30.96 7.65 -12.73
C ILE A 389 32.36 7.69 -13.34
N GLU A 390 33.38 8.10 -12.59
CA GLU A 390 34.78 8.13 -13.05
C GLU A 390 35.23 6.75 -13.55
N ARG A 391 34.90 5.68 -12.81
CA ARG A 391 35.19 4.29 -13.23
C ARG A 391 34.60 3.96 -14.60
N TYR A 392 33.33 4.30 -14.83
CA TYR A 392 32.67 4.04 -16.13
C TYR A 392 33.22 4.93 -17.26
N LEU A 393 33.63 6.16 -16.96
CA LEU A 393 34.26 7.05 -17.95
C LEU A 393 35.65 6.57 -18.38
N GLU A 394 36.39 5.93 -17.46
CA GLU A 394 37.69 5.27 -17.72
C GLU A 394 37.54 3.91 -18.42
N HIS A 395 36.47 3.15 -18.10
CA HIS A 395 36.18 1.82 -18.64
C HIS A 395 34.79 1.77 -19.31
N PRO A 396 34.60 2.41 -20.47
CA PRO A 396 33.28 2.48 -21.11
C PRO A 396 32.70 1.13 -21.53
N ASP A 397 33.53 0.09 -21.65
CA ASP A 397 33.12 -1.28 -21.97
C ASP A 397 32.35 -1.98 -20.83
N GLU A 398 32.44 -1.46 -19.60
CA GLU A 398 31.67 -1.95 -18.45
C GLU A 398 30.25 -1.37 -18.38
N LEU A 399 29.92 -0.36 -19.20
CA LEU A 399 28.62 0.29 -19.18
C LEU A 399 27.50 -0.67 -19.63
N PRO A 400 26.45 -0.88 -18.80
CA PRO A 400 25.30 -1.66 -19.21
C PRO A 400 24.52 -0.95 -20.32
N PRO A 401 23.79 -1.68 -21.19
CA PRO A 401 22.98 -1.06 -22.25
C PRO A 401 21.91 -0.14 -21.66
N MET A 402 21.70 1.04 -22.24
CA MET A 402 20.71 2.03 -21.77
C MET A 402 19.31 1.42 -21.56
N GLU A 403 18.83 0.56 -22.47
CA GLU A 403 17.52 -0.11 -22.34
C GLU A 403 17.36 -0.90 -21.04
N SER A 404 18.45 -1.42 -20.48
CA SER A 404 18.42 -2.21 -19.23
C SER A 404 18.25 -1.35 -17.98
N ILE A 405 18.63 -0.06 -18.06
CA ILE A 405 18.63 0.89 -16.94
C ILE A 405 17.57 2.00 -17.08
N THR A 406 16.96 2.18 -18.25
CA THR A 406 15.87 3.17 -18.46
C THR A 406 14.46 2.60 -18.31
N GLY A 407 14.27 1.28 -18.45
CA GLY A 407 12.94 0.66 -18.32
C GLY A 407 12.46 0.48 -16.87
N THR A 408 11.14 0.43 -16.65
CA THR A 408 10.58 -0.09 -15.39
C THR A 408 10.84 -1.60 -15.35
N ALA A 409 11.62 -2.09 -14.38
CA ALA A 409 11.95 -3.51 -14.25
C ALA A 409 10.69 -4.38 -14.39
N SER A 410 10.57 -5.07 -15.53
CA SER A 410 9.40 -5.89 -15.86
C SER A 410 9.25 -6.96 -14.78
N SER A 411 8.29 -6.76 -13.88
CA SER A 411 7.93 -7.75 -12.87
C SER A 411 7.69 -9.12 -13.52
N ARG A 412 8.12 -10.19 -12.83
CA ARG A 412 7.97 -11.59 -13.23
C ARG A 412 6.67 -11.84 -14.02
N ARG A 413 6.79 -12.42 -15.22
CA ARG A 413 5.64 -12.83 -16.07
C ARG A 413 4.62 -13.73 -15.35
N PHE A 414 4.99 -14.33 -14.22
CA PHE A 414 4.11 -15.14 -13.39
C PHE A 414 3.83 -14.47 -12.04
N SER A 415 2.60 -13.94 -11.88
CA SER A 415 2.06 -13.56 -10.58
C SER A 415 1.17 -14.69 -10.08
N PRO A 416 1.56 -15.42 -9.02
CA PRO A 416 0.73 -16.45 -8.40
C PRO A 416 -0.67 -15.95 -8.03
N LEU A 417 -0.81 -14.65 -7.70
CA LEU A 417 -2.10 -14.02 -7.44
C LEU A 417 -3.02 -14.02 -8.67
N LYS A 418 -2.49 -13.85 -9.89
CA LYS A 418 -3.30 -13.93 -11.12
C LYS A 418 -3.83 -15.34 -11.34
N ILE A 419 -3.02 -16.36 -11.06
CA ILE A 419 -3.45 -17.76 -11.15
C ILE A 419 -4.55 -18.04 -10.13
N LEU A 420 -4.36 -17.60 -8.88
CA LEU A 420 -5.38 -17.72 -7.83
C LEU A 420 -6.68 -17.02 -8.22
N GLY A 421 -6.61 -15.83 -8.82
CA GLY A 421 -7.77 -15.11 -9.33
C GLY A 421 -8.50 -15.89 -10.43
N TYR A 422 -7.79 -16.37 -11.44
CA TYR A 422 -8.41 -17.19 -12.49
C TYR A 422 -9.00 -18.50 -11.96
N LEU A 423 -8.33 -19.15 -11.02
CA LEU A 423 -8.84 -20.34 -10.34
C LEU A 423 -10.14 -20.04 -9.57
N ALA A 424 -10.20 -18.91 -8.86
CA ALA A 424 -11.39 -18.48 -8.13
C ALA A 424 -12.56 -18.21 -9.09
N MET A 425 -12.32 -17.52 -10.21
CA MET A 425 -13.32 -17.29 -11.26
C MET A 425 -13.85 -18.62 -11.83
N VAL A 426 -12.95 -19.52 -12.25
CA VAL A 426 -13.33 -20.82 -12.82
C VAL A 426 -14.08 -21.67 -11.80
N SER A 427 -13.63 -21.68 -10.54
CA SER A 427 -14.32 -22.39 -9.45
C SER A 427 -15.71 -21.82 -9.20
N PHE A 428 -15.88 -20.50 -9.21
CA PHE A 428 -17.16 -19.84 -8.97
C PHE A 428 -18.16 -20.10 -10.10
N VAL A 429 -17.75 -19.89 -11.36
CA VAL A 429 -18.59 -20.17 -12.52
C VAL A 429 -18.88 -21.67 -12.63
N GLY A 430 -17.87 -22.50 -12.38
CA GLY A 430 -17.99 -23.95 -12.34
C GLY A 430 -18.96 -24.43 -11.27
N PHE A 431 -18.95 -23.84 -10.08
CA PHE A 431 -19.90 -24.15 -9.00
C PHE A 431 -21.36 -23.96 -9.44
N PHE A 432 -21.71 -22.79 -10.00
CA PHE A 432 -23.08 -22.55 -10.49
C PHE A 432 -23.42 -23.42 -11.71
N PHE A 433 -22.46 -23.65 -12.60
CA PHE A 433 -22.65 -24.53 -13.76
C PHE A 433 -22.95 -25.97 -13.33
N LEU A 434 -22.18 -26.51 -12.38
CA LEU A 434 -22.37 -27.88 -11.88
C LEU A 434 -23.72 -28.04 -11.19
N LEU A 435 -24.17 -27.06 -10.38
CA LEU A 435 -25.50 -27.12 -9.78
C LEU A 435 -26.62 -27.08 -10.85
N MET A 436 -26.45 -26.30 -11.91
CA MET A 436 -27.38 -26.29 -13.04
C MET A 436 -27.41 -27.66 -13.75
N MET A 437 -26.25 -28.27 -13.96
CA MET A 437 -26.11 -29.61 -14.59
C MET A 437 -26.62 -30.75 -13.71
N ALA A 438 -26.62 -30.58 -12.39
CA ALA A 438 -27.21 -31.51 -11.43
C ALA A 438 -28.76 -31.45 -11.44
N GLY A 439 -29.35 -30.43 -12.07
CA GLY A 439 -30.81 -30.26 -12.11
C GLY A 439 -31.38 -29.61 -10.85
N VAL A 440 -30.55 -28.87 -10.09
CA VAL A 440 -31.00 -28.12 -8.91
C VAL A 440 -32.06 -27.09 -9.32
N GLN A 441 -33.09 -26.93 -8.49
CA GLN A 441 -34.23 -26.05 -8.78
C GLN A 441 -33.79 -24.60 -9.07
N ASP A 442 -34.32 -24.03 -10.16
CA ASP A 442 -34.05 -22.63 -10.56
C ASP A 442 -34.33 -21.62 -9.42
N THR A 443 -35.36 -21.89 -8.60
CA THR A 443 -35.69 -21.05 -7.43
C THR A 443 -34.56 -21.02 -6.41
N PHE A 444 -33.93 -22.17 -6.13
CA PHE A 444 -32.81 -22.25 -5.20
C PHE A 444 -31.56 -21.56 -5.77
N LEU A 445 -31.26 -21.78 -7.05
CA LEU A 445 -30.16 -21.10 -7.73
C LEU A 445 -30.32 -19.58 -7.70
N LEU A 446 -31.53 -19.08 -7.93
CA LEU A 446 -31.83 -17.66 -7.85
C LEU A 446 -31.72 -17.11 -6.42
N GLN A 447 -32.19 -17.85 -5.42
CA GLN A 447 -32.04 -17.47 -4.00
C GLN A 447 -30.56 -17.44 -3.59
N LEU A 448 -29.77 -18.42 -4.01
CA LEU A 448 -28.35 -18.50 -3.73
C LEU A 448 -27.59 -17.33 -4.37
N PHE A 449 -27.89 -17.03 -5.63
CA PHE A 449 -27.31 -15.86 -6.32
C PHE A 449 -27.75 -14.53 -5.67
N ALA A 450 -29.03 -14.38 -5.31
CA ALA A 450 -29.54 -13.19 -4.64
C ALA A 450 -28.90 -13.00 -3.26
N ALA A 451 -28.73 -14.09 -2.51
CA ALA A 451 -28.04 -14.07 -1.22
C ALA A 451 -26.56 -13.70 -1.40
N TRP A 452 -25.89 -14.24 -2.43
CA TRP A 452 -24.52 -13.87 -2.80
C TRP A 452 -24.38 -12.38 -3.09
N PHE A 453 -25.28 -11.86 -3.95
CA PHE A 453 -25.33 -10.46 -4.34
C PHE A 453 -25.53 -9.54 -3.13
N LEU A 454 -26.55 -9.81 -2.30
CA LEU A 454 -26.89 -8.98 -1.15
C LEU A 454 -25.81 -9.05 -0.08
N PHE A 455 -25.26 -10.22 0.20
CA PHE A 455 -24.24 -10.38 1.24
C PHE A 455 -22.96 -9.61 0.90
N ASN A 456 -22.44 -9.76 -0.32
CA ASN A 456 -21.29 -8.97 -0.77
C ASN A 456 -21.61 -7.48 -0.82
N GLY A 457 -22.78 -7.11 -1.34
CA GLY A 457 -23.18 -5.71 -1.46
C GLY A 457 -23.31 -5.00 -0.12
N ILE A 458 -23.89 -5.66 0.89
CA ILE A 458 -24.06 -5.08 2.23
C ILE A 458 -22.70 -4.84 2.90
N PHE A 459 -21.78 -5.80 2.87
CA PHE A 459 -20.45 -5.62 3.47
C PHE A 459 -19.67 -4.51 2.77
N ALA A 460 -19.57 -4.55 1.44
CA ALA A 460 -18.87 -3.52 0.67
C ALA A 460 -19.48 -2.12 0.89
N PHE A 461 -20.82 -2.01 0.84
CA PHE A 461 -21.54 -0.76 1.13
C PHE A 461 -21.23 -0.23 2.54
N THR A 462 -21.27 -1.12 3.52
CA THR A 462 -21.09 -0.76 4.93
C THR A 462 -19.68 -0.24 5.19
N LEU A 463 -18.66 -0.98 4.74
CA LEU A 463 -17.27 -0.58 4.92
C LEU A 463 -16.94 0.69 4.12
N ALA A 464 -17.48 0.85 2.91
CA ALA A 464 -17.39 2.11 2.17
C ALA A 464 -17.99 3.27 2.97
N ARG A 465 -19.15 3.06 3.59
CA ARG A 465 -19.85 4.09 4.35
C ARG A 465 -19.11 4.47 5.64
N LEU A 466 -18.49 3.49 6.29
CA LEU A 466 -17.59 3.68 7.44
C LEU A 466 -16.35 4.48 7.06
N ALA A 467 -15.80 4.27 5.86
CA ALA A 467 -14.69 5.04 5.30
C ALA A 467 -15.05 6.51 4.96
N GLY A 468 -16.31 6.92 5.13
CA GLY A 468 -16.78 8.27 4.82
C GLY A 468 -17.29 8.46 3.38
N ALA A 469 -17.54 7.37 2.64
CA ALA A 469 -18.14 7.43 1.31
C ALA A 469 -19.53 8.06 1.35
N ARG A 470 -19.90 8.76 0.27
CA ARG A 470 -21.28 9.18 0.05
C ARG A 470 -22.17 7.96 -0.18
N TRP A 471 -23.47 8.10 0.12
CA TRP A 471 -24.47 7.04 -0.09
C TRP A 471 -24.50 6.54 -1.54
N THR A 472 -24.32 7.44 -2.51
CA THR A 472 -24.24 7.10 -3.93
C THR A 472 -23.02 6.25 -4.25
N SER A 473 -21.84 6.68 -3.79
CA SER A 473 -20.57 5.97 -3.99
C SER A 473 -20.58 4.59 -3.32
N ALA A 474 -21.01 4.53 -2.06
CA ALA A 474 -21.16 3.27 -1.32
C ALA A 474 -22.21 2.36 -1.98
N GLY A 475 -23.32 2.93 -2.44
CA GLY A 475 -24.38 2.21 -3.17
C GLY A 475 -23.85 1.54 -4.44
N VAL A 476 -23.08 2.27 -5.24
CA VAL A 476 -22.46 1.74 -6.45
C VAL A 476 -21.42 0.66 -6.12
N GLY A 477 -20.54 0.89 -5.14
CA GLY A 477 -19.58 -0.11 -4.67
C GLY A 477 -20.27 -1.40 -4.21
N GLY A 478 -21.34 -1.29 -3.42
CA GLY A 478 -22.15 -2.42 -2.99
C GLY A 478 -22.82 -3.16 -4.14
N CYS A 479 -23.43 -2.45 -5.09
CA CYS A 479 -24.09 -3.07 -6.25
C CYS A 479 -23.12 -3.83 -7.17
N VAL A 480 -21.85 -3.46 -7.17
CA VAL A 480 -20.80 -4.07 -8.00
C VAL A 480 -19.99 -5.14 -7.26
N ALA A 481 -20.08 -5.22 -5.93
CA ALA A 481 -19.23 -6.09 -5.11
C ALA A 481 -19.23 -7.58 -5.51
N TRP A 482 -20.38 -8.11 -5.91
CA TRP A 482 -20.52 -9.49 -6.38
C TRP A 482 -19.69 -9.81 -7.63
N LEU A 483 -19.37 -8.81 -8.47
CA LEU A 483 -18.60 -8.99 -9.69
C LEU A 483 -17.15 -9.38 -9.42
N THR A 484 -16.58 -9.03 -8.26
CA THR A 484 -15.21 -9.40 -7.87
C THR A 484 -14.99 -10.91 -7.92
N SER A 485 -16.02 -11.68 -7.57
CA SER A 485 -15.90 -13.14 -7.47
C SER A 485 -16.05 -13.83 -8.81
N ILE A 486 -16.66 -13.13 -9.77
CA ILE A 486 -16.71 -13.54 -11.18
C ILE A 486 -15.46 -13.07 -11.92
N ASN A 487 -14.98 -11.86 -11.64
CA ASN A 487 -13.75 -11.33 -12.21
C ASN A 487 -12.95 -10.63 -11.11
N PRO A 488 -11.92 -11.30 -10.55
CA PRO A 488 -11.08 -10.74 -9.50
C PRO A 488 -10.31 -9.47 -9.89
N LEU A 489 -10.30 -9.11 -11.17
CA LEU A 489 -9.71 -7.85 -11.65
C LEU A 489 -10.68 -6.66 -11.51
N LEU A 490 -11.97 -6.89 -11.27
CA LEU A 490 -12.97 -5.85 -11.10
C LEU A 490 -13.26 -5.62 -9.62
N ALA A 491 -12.56 -4.66 -9.04
CA ALA A 491 -12.69 -4.32 -7.63
C ALA A 491 -13.82 -3.28 -7.40
N PRO A 492 -14.81 -3.52 -6.52
CA PRO A 492 -15.94 -2.61 -6.29
C PRO A 492 -15.52 -1.25 -5.75
N GLY A 493 -14.39 -1.19 -5.04
CA GLY A 493 -13.78 0.04 -4.58
C GLY A 493 -13.44 0.99 -5.71
N TRP A 494 -13.03 0.50 -6.89
CA TRP A 494 -12.75 1.39 -8.04
C TRP A 494 -14.01 2.10 -8.53
N PHE A 495 -15.14 1.40 -8.56
CA PHE A 495 -16.42 1.98 -8.94
C PHE A 495 -16.92 2.97 -7.88
N ALA A 496 -16.79 2.62 -6.60
CA ALA A 496 -17.09 3.54 -5.49
C ALA A 496 -16.22 4.80 -5.56
N GLY A 497 -14.91 4.63 -5.77
CA GLY A 497 -13.93 5.71 -5.89
C GLY A 497 -14.18 6.61 -7.09
N TYR A 498 -14.50 6.04 -8.25
CA TYR A 498 -14.85 6.81 -9.46
C TYR A 498 -16.07 7.71 -9.25
N VAL A 499 -17.12 7.19 -8.59
CA VAL A 499 -18.32 7.99 -8.28
C VAL A 499 -18.01 9.03 -7.20
N GLU A 500 -17.16 8.70 -6.23
CA GLU A 500 -16.74 9.62 -5.18
C GLU A 500 -15.92 10.79 -5.74
N LEU A 501 -15.00 10.54 -6.68
CA LEU A 501 -14.17 11.56 -7.34
C LEU A 501 -15.00 12.65 -8.03
N LYS A 502 -16.17 12.29 -8.59
CA LYS A 502 -17.11 13.27 -9.17
C LYS A 502 -17.63 14.28 -8.15
N HIS A 503 -17.57 13.96 -6.87
CA HIS A 503 -18.06 14.80 -5.78
C HIS A 503 -16.96 15.34 -4.87
N ARG A 504 -15.78 14.70 -4.86
CA ARG A 504 -14.60 15.05 -4.07
C ARG A 504 -13.38 14.91 -4.98
N PRO A 505 -13.06 15.95 -5.78
CA PRO A 505 -11.84 15.93 -6.56
C PRO A 505 -10.62 15.94 -5.63
N VAL A 506 -9.54 15.33 -6.10
CA VAL A 506 -8.28 15.16 -5.38
C VAL A 506 -7.22 15.99 -6.08
N ASN A 507 -6.29 16.59 -5.32
CA ASN A 507 -5.22 17.43 -5.84
C ASN A 507 -3.85 16.89 -5.40
N VAL A 508 -2.79 17.22 -6.16
CA VAL A 508 -1.41 16.84 -5.80
C VAL A 508 -0.98 17.41 -4.45
N ARG A 509 -1.48 18.61 -4.09
CA ARG A 509 -1.25 19.24 -2.78
C ARG A 509 -1.73 18.40 -1.59
N ASP A 510 -2.71 17.52 -1.80
CA ASP A 510 -3.20 16.63 -0.74
C ASP A 510 -2.08 15.70 -0.22
N ILE A 511 -1.07 15.40 -1.06
CA ILE A 511 0.09 14.59 -0.69
C ILE A 511 0.98 15.36 0.29
N GLN A 512 1.26 16.63 0.00
CA GLN A 512 2.06 17.49 0.88
C GLN A 512 1.41 17.61 2.26
N THR A 513 0.10 17.84 2.31
CA THR A 513 -0.66 17.87 3.57
C THR A 513 -0.57 16.54 4.33
N LEU A 514 -0.62 15.39 3.63
CA LEU A 514 -0.45 14.09 4.29
C LEU A 514 0.96 13.88 4.83
N ASN A 515 1.98 14.38 4.13
CA ASN A 515 3.37 14.29 4.59
C ASN A 515 3.60 15.19 5.80
N GLU A 516 3.06 16.41 5.81
CA GLU A 516 3.11 17.30 6.97
C GLU A 516 2.47 16.66 8.21
N ILE A 517 1.29 16.03 8.04
CA ILE A 517 0.59 15.34 9.14
C ILE A 517 1.41 14.17 9.70
N VAL A 518 2.12 13.43 8.84
CA VAL A 518 2.87 12.23 9.21
C VAL A 518 4.29 12.57 9.69
N GLY A 519 4.85 13.67 9.20
CA GLY A 519 6.17 14.18 9.58
C GLY A 519 6.20 14.75 10.99
N ASP A 520 5.06 15.19 11.51
CA ASP A 520 4.90 15.64 12.90
C ASP A 520 4.93 14.44 13.87
N ALA A 521 6.15 14.07 14.29
CA ALA A 521 6.40 12.95 15.18
C ALA A 521 5.93 13.19 16.63
N ASP A 522 5.61 14.43 17.00
CA ASP A 522 5.16 14.79 18.35
C ASP A 522 3.64 14.65 18.51
N ARG A 523 2.88 14.50 17.40
CA ARG A 523 1.43 14.40 17.48
C ARG A 523 0.93 13.01 17.90
N PRO A 524 -0.17 12.92 18.66
CA PRO A 524 -0.83 11.65 18.95
C PRO A 524 -1.31 10.95 17.67
N ILE A 525 -1.06 9.64 17.56
CA ILE A 525 -1.45 8.82 16.39
C ILE A 525 -2.95 8.92 16.09
N SER A 526 -3.81 9.00 17.10
CA SER A 526 -5.25 9.13 16.92
C SER A 526 -5.64 10.40 16.18
N GLU A 527 -5.00 11.52 16.53
CA GLU A 527 -5.26 12.80 15.87
C GLU A 527 -4.67 12.81 14.45
N ALA A 528 -3.49 12.20 14.27
CA ALA A 528 -2.89 12.03 12.94
C ALA A 528 -3.85 11.33 11.99
N ILE A 529 -4.44 10.22 12.43
CA ILE A 529 -5.40 9.47 11.62
C ILE A 529 -6.65 10.29 11.31
N ASP A 530 -7.21 10.99 12.31
CA ASP A 530 -8.41 11.82 12.11
C ASP A 530 -8.17 12.94 11.07
N ASP A 531 -7.00 13.59 11.11
CA ASP A 531 -6.62 14.61 10.14
C ASP A 531 -6.31 14.04 8.77
N MET A 532 -5.65 12.88 8.69
CA MET A 532 -5.49 12.17 7.42
C MET A 532 -6.86 11.88 6.80
N PHE A 533 -7.84 11.43 7.59
CA PHE A 533 -9.22 11.24 7.12
C PHE A 533 -9.89 12.54 6.67
N ASN A 534 -9.41 13.73 7.05
CA ASN A 534 -9.89 15.00 6.55
C ASN A 534 -9.31 15.37 5.17
N VAL A 535 -8.18 14.77 4.77
CA VAL A 535 -7.59 14.95 3.44
C VAL A 535 -8.39 14.19 2.38
N PRO A 536 -8.83 14.83 1.27
CA PRO A 536 -9.62 14.19 0.22
C PRO A 536 -8.97 12.94 -0.38
N LEU A 537 -7.67 13.00 -0.71
CA LEU A 537 -6.90 11.88 -1.24
C LEU A 537 -6.94 10.65 -0.32
N PHE A 538 -6.56 10.81 0.94
CA PHE A 538 -6.52 9.69 1.88
C PHE A 538 -7.90 9.11 2.12
N ARG A 539 -8.92 9.96 2.29
CA ARG A 539 -10.31 9.51 2.41
C ARG A 539 -10.75 8.70 1.19
N LEU A 540 -10.41 9.13 -0.02
CA LEU A 540 -10.71 8.39 -1.24
C LEU A 540 -10.04 7.02 -1.25
N ILE A 541 -8.73 6.95 -0.94
CA ILE A 541 -7.99 5.68 -0.85
C ILE A 541 -8.65 4.74 0.16
N MET A 542 -9.01 5.25 1.34
CA MET A 542 -9.68 4.47 2.38
C MET A 542 -11.06 3.97 1.94
N ILE A 543 -11.83 4.77 1.19
CA ILE A 543 -13.10 4.34 0.60
C ILE A 543 -12.88 3.17 -0.37
N VAL A 544 -11.93 3.30 -1.29
CA VAL A 544 -11.61 2.23 -2.25
C VAL A 544 -11.17 0.96 -1.52
N ALA A 545 -10.22 1.10 -0.60
CA ALA A 545 -9.63 -0.02 0.15
C ALA A 545 -10.69 -0.74 1.00
N LEU A 546 -11.46 -0.01 1.81
CA LEU A 546 -12.46 -0.61 2.71
C LEU A 546 -13.63 -1.23 1.94
N THR A 547 -14.01 -0.68 0.78
CA THR A 547 -15.01 -1.32 -0.10
C THR A 547 -14.51 -2.69 -0.60
N ASN A 548 -13.24 -2.76 -1.03
CA ASN A 548 -12.63 -4.02 -1.49
C ASN A 548 -12.47 -5.03 -0.34
N ILE A 549 -12.01 -4.58 0.82
CA ILE A 549 -11.92 -5.40 2.04
C ILE A 549 -13.30 -5.95 2.41
N GLY A 550 -14.36 -5.14 2.34
CA GLY A 550 -15.72 -5.57 2.59
C GLY A 550 -16.17 -6.69 1.66
N SER A 551 -15.92 -6.55 0.35
CA SER A 551 -16.21 -7.60 -0.63
C SER A 551 -15.41 -8.88 -0.39
N LEU A 552 -14.13 -8.76 -0.02
CA LEU A 552 -13.27 -9.90 0.28
C LEU A 552 -13.76 -10.66 1.51
N ILE A 553 -14.05 -9.94 2.60
CA ILE A 553 -14.61 -10.52 3.83
C ILE A 553 -15.91 -11.24 3.50
N ALA A 554 -16.81 -10.61 2.75
CA ALA A 554 -18.07 -11.25 2.37
C ALA A 554 -17.86 -12.52 1.54
N THR A 555 -16.93 -12.49 0.57
CA THR A 555 -16.60 -13.67 -0.24
C THR A 555 -16.09 -14.84 0.61
N ILE A 556 -15.23 -14.56 1.60
CA ILE A 556 -14.69 -15.57 2.52
C ILE A 556 -15.78 -16.09 3.46
N LEU A 557 -16.61 -15.21 4.01
CA LEU A 557 -17.63 -15.56 5.00
C LEU A 557 -18.86 -16.23 4.39
N PHE A 558 -19.15 -15.98 3.11
CA PHE A 558 -20.34 -16.50 2.44
C PHE A 558 -20.54 -18.02 2.58
N PRO A 559 -19.56 -18.89 2.28
CA PRO A 559 -19.75 -20.33 2.41
C PRO A 559 -19.99 -20.80 3.84
N PHE A 560 -19.54 -20.04 4.84
CA PHE A 560 -19.69 -20.42 6.24
C PHE A 560 -20.96 -19.85 6.89
N VAL A 561 -21.42 -18.70 6.42
CA VAL A 561 -22.58 -18.01 7.02
C VAL A 561 -23.84 -18.25 6.19
N VAL A 562 -23.76 -17.98 4.89
CA VAL A 562 -24.95 -17.95 4.02
C VAL A 562 -25.30 -19.33 3.50
N LEU A 563 -24.30 -20.15 3.13
CA LEU A 563 -24.59 -21.53 2.72
C LEU A 563 -25.13 -22.35 3.89
N GLU A 564 -24.61 -22.20 5.12
CA GLU A 564 -25.19 -22.88 6.29
C GLU A 564 -26.64 -22.45 6.57
N TRP A 565 -26.98 -21.18 6.27
CA TRP A 565 -28.34 -20.68 6.42
C TRP A 565 -29.30 -21.16 5.31
N LEU A 566 -28.83 -21.32 4.07
CA LEU A 566 -29.62 -21.79 2.93
C LEU A 566 -29.68 -23.33 2.80
N ALA A 567 -28.66 -24.02 3.29
CA ALA A 567 -28.49 -25.48 3.19
C ALA A 567 -29.64 -26.32 3.79
N PRO A 568 -30.35 -25.91 4.86
CA PRO A 568 -31.51 -26.67 5.36
C PRO A 568 -32.61 -26.87 4.31
N GLY A 569 -32.72 -25.98 3.32
CA GLY A 569 -33.67 -26.10 2.22
C GLY A 569 -33.33 -27.17 1.17
N ILE A 570 -32.10 -27.69 1.19
CA ILE A 570 -31.58 -28.67 0.20
C ILE A 570 -30.94 -29.92 0.85
N GLY A 571 -31.11 -30.12 2.16
CA GLY A 571 -30.60 -31.31 2.86
C GLY A 571 -29.20 -31.16 3.47
N GLY A 572 -28.67 -29.94 3.57
CA GLY A 572 -27.38 -29.66 4.20
C GLY A 572 -26.24 -29.38 3.21
N VAL A 573 -25.08 -29.01 3.74
CA VAL A 573 -23.86 -28.75 2.94
C VAL A 573 -23.36 -30.02 2.25
N ASP A 574 -23.52 -31.18 2.91
CA ASP A 574 -23.18 -32.49 2.33
C ASP A 574 -24.04 -32.84 1.11
N ALA A 575 -25.32 -32.45 1.13
CA ALA A 575 -26.21 -32.62 -0.01
C ALA A 575 -25.80 -31.70 -1.18
N LEU A 576 -25.42 -30.44 -0.90
CA LEU A 576 -24.88 -29.54 -1.91
C LEU A 576 -23.63 -30.13 -2.59
N LEU A 577 -22.71 -30.72 -1.82
CA LEU A 577 -21.52 -31.38 -2.36
C LEU A 577 -21.87 -32.60 -3.23
N ALA A 578 -22.86 -33.39 -2.80
CA ALA A 578 -23.35 -34.53 -3.58
C ALA A 578 -23.97 -34.10 -4.91
N GLU A 579 -24.72 -32.99 -4.93
CA GLU A 579 -25.28 -32.40 -6.15
C GLU A 579 -24.17 -31.89 -7.09
N LEU A 580 -23.12 -31.24 -6.55
CA LEU A 580 -21.98 -30.82 -7.37
C LEU A 580 -21.28 -32.00 -8.05
N LEU A 581 -21.16 -33.14 -7.36
CA LEU A 581 -20.59 -34.37 -7.93
C LEU A 581 -21.51 -34.96 -9.01
N HIS A 582 -22.82 -35.02 -8.78
CA HIS A 582 -23.79 -35.44 -9.80
C HIS A 582 -23.75 -34.55 -11.04
N GLY A 583 -23.67 -33.23 -10.85
CA GLY A 583 -23.52 -32.28 -11.95
C GLY A 583 -22.25 -32.52 -12.75
N ALA A 584 -21.16 -32.93 -12.09
CA ALA A 584 -19.89 -33.25 -12.76
C ALA A 584 -20.01 -34.54 -13.58
N GLU A 585 -20.66 -35.57 -13.05
CA GLU A 585 -20.94 -36.82 -13.76
C GLU A 585 -21.81 -36.57 -15.01
N ASN A 586 -22.92 -35.85 -14.86
CA ASN A 586 -23.82 -35.47 -15.97
C ASN A 586 -23.08 -34.67 -17.05
N SER A 587 -22.23 -33.72 -16.65
CA SER A 587 -21.42 -32.93 -17.58
C SER A 587 -20.44 -33.81 -18.36
N LEU A 588 -19.83 -34.79 -17.69
CA LEU A 588 -18.84 -35.69 -18.27
C LEU A 588 -19.49 -36.68 -19.25
N GLU A 589 -20.71 -37.15 -18.96
CA GLU A 589 -21.51 -37.96 -19.88
C GLU A 589 -21.90 -37.20 -21.15
N LEU A 590 -22.33 -35.94 -21.01
CA LEU A 590 -22.62 -35.06 -22.16
C LEU A 590 -21.40 -34.82 -23.04
N LEU A 591 -20.24 -34.56 -22.43
CA LEU A 591 -18.98 -34.39 -23.16
C LEU A 591 -18.55 -35.67 -23.87
N ARG A 592 -18.71 -36.84 -23.24
CA ARG A 592 -18.46 -38.13 -23.88
C ARG A 592 -19.38 -38.35 -25.08
N GLY A 593 -20.69 -38.06 -24.93
CA GLY A 593 -21.67 -38.18 -26.02
C GLY A 593 -21.49 -37.20 -27.18
N LEU A 594 -20.74 -36.11 -27.00
CA LEU A 594 -20.34 -35.19 -28.07
C LEU A 594 -19.06 -35.63 -28.80
N LEU A 595 -18.22 -36.42 -28.13
CA LEU A 595 -16.93 -36.91 -28.66
C LEU A 595 -17.03 -38.29 -29.32
N THR A 596 -18.09 -39.05 -29.06
CA THR A 596 -18.44 -40.31 -29.70
C THR A 596 -19.58 -40.13 -30.67
#